data_AF-A0A2G8K9X9-F1
#
_entry.id   AF-A0A2G8K9X9-F1
#
_cell.length_a   1.000
_cell.length_b   1.000
_cell.length_c   1.000
_cell.angle_alpha   90.00
_cell.angle_beta   90.00
_cell.angle_gamma   90.00
#
_symmetry.space_group_name_H-M   'P 1'
#
loop_
_entity.id
_entity.type
_entity.pdbx_description
1 polymer ?
#
loop_
_entity_poly.entity_id
_entity_poly.type
_entity_poly.pdbx_seq_one_letter_code
_entity_poly.pdbx_strand_id
1 'polypeptide(L)'
;MSLWFTTYNPLSFLDLSFADIAKHLGEEWKRLPDSQKQPFHIRAKELLEEYYREKDEFESNLSDTELAKLQEADDKKKAAKVKRKMRAEMKKLERPKRPKNAYALFVSENFRKGGNSQAEVTRISEMWNMTPEEDRVPFQEEAKKLKVEYDVELEAWKAKMIAEGRQDLFEPKDKKAKKSKSKRQVKRKSKAAKEEVDEEEEWEEEEEEDDDGF
;
A
#
# COMPACT_ATOMS: atom_id res chain seq x y z
N MET A 1 11.74 24.70 16.04
CA MET A 1 10.81 25.86 16.10
C MET A 1 10.57 26.25 17.57
N SER A 2 11.62 26.53 18.36
CA SER A 2 11.44 26.56 19.83
C SER A 2 12.25 27.64 20.57
N LEU A 3 12.55 28.77 19.93
CA LEU A 3 13.23 29.90 20.60
C LEU A 3 12.53 31.26 20.42
N TRP A 4 11.29 31.27 19.92
CA TRP A 4 10.40 32.45 19.95
C TRP A 4 9.19 32.27 20.88
N PHE A 5 9.03 31.08 21.46
CA PHE A 5 7.88 30.72 22.29
C PHE A 5 8.00 31.20 23.75
N THR A 6 9.18 31.61 24.18
CA THR A 6 9.48 31.93 25.59
C THR A 6 9.51 33.42 25.91
N THR A 7 9.49 34.31 24.91
CA THR A 7 9.46 35.77 25.11
C THR A 7 8.09 36.40 24.91
N TYR A 8 7.11 35.67 24.39
CA TYR A 8 5.72 36.12 24.27
C TYR A 8 4.87 35.46 25.35
N ASN A 9 4.25 36.29 26.18
CA ASN A 9 3.40 35.90 27.29
C ASN A 9 2.32 34.90 26.83
N PRO A 10 2.33 33.64 27.29
CA PRO A 10 1.39 32.61 26.83
C PRO A 10 -0.08 32.95 27.18
N LEU A 11 -0.32 33.90 28.07
CA LEU A 11 -1.66 34.30 28.53
C LEU A 11 -2.55 34.94 27.45
N SER A 12 -2.01 35.45 26.34
CA SER A 12 -2.82 36.04 25.25
C SER A 12 -3.35 35.02 24.24
N PHE A 13 -2.89 33.78 24.29
CA PHE A 13 -3.26 32.72 23.35
C PHE A 13 -4.03 31.55 23.98
N LEU A 14 -4.34 31.61 25.28
CA LEU A 14 -5.00 30.52 26.01
C LEU A 14 -6.41 30.18 25.47
N ASP A 15 -7.11 31.14 24.87
CA ASP A 15 -8.47 30.97 24.35
C ASP A 15 -8.55 30.80 22.81
N LEU A 16 -7.41 30.81 22.12
CA LEU A 16 -7.36 30.71 20.66
C LEU A 16 -7.14 29.27 20.18
N SER A 17 -7.84 28.88 19.12
CA SER A 17 -7.62 27.58 18.51
C SER A 17 -6.21 27.51 17.90
N PHE A 18 -5.55 26.35 17.94
CA PHE A 18 -4.23 26.17 17.33
C PHE A 18 -4.16 26.67 15.88
N ALA A 19 -5.26 26.54 15.13
CA ALA A 19 -5.35 27.04 13.76
C ALA A 19 -5.27 28.57 13.67
N ASP A 20 -5.85 29.28 14.63
CA ASP A 20 -5.83 30.75 14.66
C ASP A 20 -4.49 31.28 15.18
N ILE A 21 -3.88 30.58 16.14
CA ILE A 21 -2.49 30.83 16.56
C ILE A 21 -1.54 30.69 15.36
N ALA A 22 -1.64 29.60 14.60
CA ALA A 22 -0.79 29.33 13.46
C ALA A 22 -0.95 30.38 12.34
N LYS A 23 -2.17 30.85 12.08
CA LYS A 23 -2.42 31.95 11.13
C LYS A 23 -1.74 33.23 11.60
N HIS A 24 -1.92 33.60 12.86
CA HIS A 24 -1.39 34.85 13.39
C HIS A 24 0.15 34.87 13.32
N LEU A 25 0.80 33.78 13.75
CA LEU A 25 2.25 33.62 13.66
C LEU A 25 2.75 33.61 12.21
N GLY A 26 1.99 33.03 11.28
CA GLY A 26 2.32 33.05 9.86
C GLY A 26 2.27 34.46 9.25
N GLU A 27 1.33 35.29 9.70
CA GLU A 27 1.24 36.71 9.29
C GLU A 27 2.37 37.55 9.89
N GLU A 28 2.68 37.34 11.17
CA GLU A 28 3.81 38.01 11.83
C GLU A 28 5.14 37.66 11.17
N TRP A 29 5.37 36.38 10.86
CA TRP A 29 6.55 35.95 10.13
C TRP A 29 6.66 36.63 8.77
N LYS A 30 5.55 36.81 8.03
CA LYS A 30 5.56 37.54 6.75
C LYS A 30 5.95 39.00 6.92
N ARG A 31 5.48 39.65 7.99
CA ARG A 31 5.72 41.09 8.30
C ARG A 31 7.14 41.38 8.79
N LEU A 32 7.85 40.40 9.36
CA LEU A 32 9.22 40.60 9.85
C LEU A 32 10.19 40.96 8.71
N PRO A 33 11.12 41.90 8.92
CA PRO A 33 12.18 42.20 7.96
C PRO A 33 13.20 41.04 7.88
N ASP A 34 13.87 40.92 6.74
CA ASP A 34 14.80 39.81 6.49
C ASP A 34 15.97 39.76 7.49
N SER A 35 16.41 40.91 8.01
CA SER A 35 17.43 40.98 9.06
C SER A 35 17.01 40.27 10.35
N GLN A 36 15.72 40.30 10.70
CA GLN A 36 15.19 39.62 11.87
C GLN A 36 14.92 38.13 11.60
N LYS A 37 14.67 37.75 10.34
CA LYS A 37 14.53 36.35 9.91
C LYS A 37 15.87 35.64 9.76
N GLN A 38 16.93 36.38 9.43
CA GLN A 38 18.27 35.86 9.15
C GLN A 38 18.85 34.96 10.25
N PRO A 39 18.78 35.27 11.56
CA PRO A 39 19.25 34.36 12.59
C PRO A 39 18.49 33.02 12.62
N PHE A 40 17.20 32.99 12.28
CA PHE A 40 16.44 31.74 12.18
C PHE A 40 16.87 30.92 10.97
N HIS A 41 17.19 31.55 9.84
CA HIS A 41 17.71 30.86 8.68
C HIS A 41 19.09 30.27 8.94
N ILE A 42 19.98 31.00 9.62
CA ILE A 42 21.27 30.48 10.06
C ILE A 42 21.04 29.29 10.99
N ARG A 43 20.23 29.45 12.03
CA ARG A 43 19.97 28.37 12.99
C ARG A 43 19.33 27.15 12.33
N ALA A 44 18.45 27.34 11.34
CA ALA A 44 17.86 26.25 10.59
C ALA A 44 18.90 25.48 9.74
N LYS A 45 19.90 26.18 9.18
CA LYS A 45 21.02 25.54 8.47
C LYS A 45 21.91 24.75 9.43
N GLU A 46 22.29 25.34 10.56
CA GLU A 46 23.08 24.65 11.60
C GLU A 46 22.38 23.36 12.07
N LEU A 47 21.08 23.45 12.38
CA LEU A 47 20.29 22.28 12.81
C LEU A 47 20.15 21.22 11.71
N LEU A 48 20.14 21.65 10.44
CA LEU A 48 20.08 20.72 9.32
C LEU A 48 21.40 19.96 9.15
N GLU A 49 22.53 20.65 9.30
CA GLU A 49 23.87 20.04 9.29
C GLU A 49 24.04 19.07 10.47
N GLU A 50 23.59 19.46 11.65
CA GLU A 50 23.60 18.63 12.86
C GLU A 50 22.74 17.36 12.67
N TYR A 51 21.53 17.51 12.10
CA TYR A 51 20.68 16.38 11.75
C TYR A 51 21.34 15.40 10.78
N TYR A 52 21.99 15.89 9.72
CA TYR A 52 22.67 15.01 8.76
C TYR A 52 23.82 14.23 9.40
N ARG A 53 24.63 14.90 10.23
CA ARG A 53 25.70 14.24 10.98
C ARG A 53 25.15 13.16 11.91
N GLU A 54 24.16 13.47 12.73
CA GLU A 54 23.53 12.50 13.65
C GLU A 54 22.88 11.34 12.89
N LYS A 55 22.26 11.62 11.74
CA LYS A 55 21.65 10.61 10.88
C LYS A 55 22.71 9.67 10.31
N ASP A 56 23.83 10.19 9.82
CA ASP A 56 24.91 9.39 9.24
C ASP A 56 25.58 8.52 10.32
N GLU A 57 25.79 9.07 11.52
CA GLU A 57 26.26 8.31 12.69
C GLU A 57 25.26 7.21 13.08
N PHE A 58 23.97 7.52 13.11
CA PHE A 58 22.92 6.54 13.39
C PHE A 58 22.90 5.41 12.34
N GLU A 59 22.92 5.75 11.04
CA GLU A 59 22.91 4.78 9.96
C GLU A 59 24.18 3.92 9.95
N SER A 60 25.34 4.48 10.32
CA SER A 60 26.62 3.75 10.41
C SER A 60 26.69 2.81 11.63
N ASN A 61 25.98 3.13 12.72
CA ASN A 61 25.93 2.30 13.93
C ASN A 61 24.93 1.15 13.83
N LEU A 62 24.04 1.15 12.83
CA LEU A 62 23.04 0.10 12.62
C LEU A 62 23.61 -1.06 11.80
N SER A 63 23.18 -2.28 12.11
CA SER A 63 23.44 -3.41 11.22
C SER A 63 22.62 -3.32 9.93
N ASP A 64 23.12 -3.89 8.83
CA ASP A 64 22.40 -3.95 7.54
C ASP A 64 20.97 -4.50 7.68
N THR A 65 20.78 -5.46 8.59
CA THR A 65 19.48 -6.08 8.84
C THR A 65 18.49 -5.15 9.55
N GLU A 66 18.98 -4.29 10.46
CA GLU A 66 18.16 -3.30 11.17
C GLU A 66 17.82 -2.12 10.26
N LEU A 67 18.78 -1.66 9.45
CA LEU A 67 18.56 -0.64 8.44
C LEU A 67 17.50 -1.08 7.43
N ALA A 68 17.59 -2.33 6.93
CA ALA A 68 16.59 -2.88 6.02
C ALA A 68 15.18 -2.94 6.63
N LYS A 69 15.06 -3.31 7.92
CA LYS A 69 13.77 -3.31 8.64
C LYS A 69 13.20 -1.90 8.78
N LEU A 70 14.04 -0.91 9.05
CA LEU A 70 13.60 0.49 9.15
C LEU A 70 13.11 1.02 7.80
N GLN A 71 13.85 0.76 6.72
CA GLN A 71 13.44 1.10 5.36
C GLN A 71 12.12 0.42 4.97
N GLU A 72 11.97 -0.88 5.26
CA GLU A 72 10.73 -1.60 4.99
C GLU A 72 9.54 -1.00 5.78
N ALA A 73 9.75 -0.63 7.05
CA ALA A 73 8.72 0.01 7.86
C ALA A 73 8.29 1.37 7.29
N ASP A 74 9.23 2.19 6.84
CA ASP A 74 8.94 3.48 6.24
C ASP A 74 8.28 3.35 4.87
N ASP A 75 8.69 2.39 4.06
CA ASP A 75 8.04 2.10 2.78
C ASP A 75 6.62 1.55 2.98
N LYS A 76 6.39 0.73 4.01
CA LYS A 76 5.04 0.33 4.44
C LYS A 76 4.21 1.53 4.85
N LYS A 77 4.75 2.48 5.62
CA LYS A 77 4.04 3.73 6.00
C LYS A 77 3.70 4.59 4.78
N LYS A 78 4.67 4.78 3.86
CA LYS A 78 4.47 5.53 2.61
C LYS A 78 3.41 4.87 1.73
N ALA A 79 3.50 3.55 1.53
CA ALA A 79 2.53 2.77 0.77
C ALA A 79 1.13 2.84 1.39
N ALA A 80 1.02 2.77 2.72
CA ALA A 80 -0.24 2.94 3.43
C ALA A 80 -0.83 4.34 3.25
N LYS A 81 0.00 5.40 3.28
CA LYS A 81 -0.43 6.78 3.02
C LYS A 81 -0.93 6.96 1.59
N VAL A 82 -0.22 6.41 0.60
CA VAL A 82 -0.65 6.43 -0.82
C VAL A 82 -1.98 5.68 -0.97
N LYS A 83 -2.09 4.46 -0.42
CA LYS A 83 -3.32 3.67 -0.45
C LYS A 83 -4.51 4.39 0.20
N ARG A 84 -4.29 5.10 1.32
CA ARG A 84 -5.32 5.90 1.98
C ARG A 84 -5.79 7.06 1.12
N LYS A 85 -4.86 7.80 0.49
CA LYS A 85 -5.19 8.90 -0.44
C LYS A 85 -5.98 8.38 -1.63
N MET A 86 -5.51 7.31 -2.26
CA MET A 86 -6.22 6.65 -3.38
C MET A 86 -7.64 6.23 -2.99
N ARG A 87 -7.82 5.61 -1.81
CA ARG A 87 -9.16 5.26 -1.30
C ARG A 87 -10.06 6.49 -1.08
N ALA A 88 -9.51 7.57 -0.53
CA ALA A 88 -10.25 8.81 -0.30
C ALA A 88 -10.66 9.48 -1.62
N GLU A 89 -9.78 9.45 -2.62
CA GLU A 89 -10.08 9.91 -3.96
C GLU A 89 -11.18 9.06 -4.62
N MET A 90 -11.06 7.72 -4.62
CA MET A 90 -12.13 6.86 -5.14
C MET A 90 -13.48 7.10 -4.43
N LYS A 91 -13.47 7.43 -3.13
CA LYS A 91 -14.68 7.80 -2.39
C LYS A 91 -15.23 9.16 -2.84
N LYS A 92 -14.36 10.15 -3.07
CA LYS A 92 -14.75 11.47 -3.61
C LYS A 92 -15.36 11.36 -5.01
N LEU A 93 -14.90 10.39 -5.80
CA LEU A 93 -15.40 10.10 -7.15
C LEU A 93 -16.62 9.20 -7.16
N GLU A 94 -17.18 8.87 -5.99
CA GLU A 94 -18.37 8.03 -5.87
C GLU A 94 -18.24 6.70 -6.62
N ARG A 95 -17.03 6.14 -6.65
CA ARG A 95 -16.81 4.83 -7.27
C ARG A 95 -17.69 3.78 -6.59
N PRO A 96 -18.51 3.03 -7.34
CA PRO A 96 -19.34 1.97 -6.80
C PRO A 96 -18.55 1.01 -5.91
N LYS A 97 -19.11 0.65 -4.76
CA LYS A 97 -18.48 -0.29 -3.83
C LYS A 97 -18.73 -1.71 -4.31
N ARG A 98 -17.75 -2.59 -4.10
CA ARG A 98 -17.93 -4.01 -4.39
C ARG A 98 -19.14 -4.58 -3.63
N PRO A 99 -20.01 -5.33 -4.30
CA PRO A 99 -21.18 -5.92 -3.68
C PRO A 99 -20.76 -7.01 -2.70
N LYS A 100 -21.63 -7.28 -1.71
CA LYS A 100 -21.43 -8.40 -0.78
C LYS A 100 -21.64 -9.72 -1.53
N ASN A 101 -20.81 -10.74 -1.24
CA ASN A 101 -21.07 -12.10 -1.71
C ASN A 101 -22.06 -12.82 -0.77
N ALA A 102 -22.46 -14.04 -1.14
CA ALA A 102 -23.38 -14.86 -0.34
C ALA A 102 -22.94 -15.05 1.12
N TYR A 103 -21.67 -15.40 1.34
CA TYR A 103 -21.10 -15.52 2.69
C TYR A 103 -21.09 -14.17 3.45
N ALA A 104 -20.77 -13.06 2.80
CA ALA A 104 -20.77 -11.74 3.43
C ALA A 104 -22.18 -11.26 3.80
N LEU A 105 -23.21 -11.67 3.04
CA LEU A 105 -24.61 -11.47 3.40
C LEU A 105 -24.98 -12.30 4.62
N PHE A 106 -24.66 -13.60 4.61
CA PHE A 106 -24.86 -14.51 5.74
C PHE A 106 -24.16 -14.03 7.01
N VAL A 107 -22.91 -13.59 6.90
CA VAL A 107 -22.17 -12.96 8.00
C VAL A 107 -22.94 -11.74 8.49
N SER A 108 -23.39 -10.84 7.61
CA SER A 108 -24.08 -9.63 8.06
C SER A 108 -25.42 -9.88 8.77
N GLU A 109 -26.06 -11.01 8.55
CA GLU A 109 -27.28 -11.43 9.25
C GLU A 109 -26.98 -12.10 10.59
N ASN A 110 -25.94 -12.94 10.63
CA ASN A 110 -25.60 -13.76 11.81
C ASN A 110 -24.63 -13.07 12.79
N PHE A 111 -24.04 -11.95 12.40
CA PHE A 111 -23.12 -11.19 13.24
C PHE A 111 -23.86 -10.40 14.29
N ARG A 112 -23.57 -10.64 15.58
CA ARG A 112 -24.12 -9.83 16.66
C ARG A 112 -23.61 -8.39 16.57
N LYS A 113 -24.50 -7.40 16.67
CA LYS A 113 -24.14 -5.98 16.69
C LYS A 113 -23.16 -5.72 17.85
N GLY A 114 -21.91 -5.37 17.52
CA GLY A 114 -20.84 -5.08 18.48
C GLY A 114 -19.85 -6.23 18.76
N GLY A 115 -20.06 -7.43 18.21
CA GLY A 115 -19.21 -8.60 18.47
C GLY A 115 -18.06 -8.76 17.47
N ASN A 116 -17.01 -7.93 17.51
CA ASN A 116 -15.85 -8.10 16.61
C ASN A 116 -14.79 -9.09 17.14
N SER A 117 -15.20 -10.16 17.82
CA SER A 117 -14.28 -11.16 18.34
C SER A 117 -13.89 -12.14 17.24
N GLN A 118 -12.61 -12.51 17.19
CA GLN A 118 -12.11 -13.57 16.31
C GLN A 118 -12.92 -14.86 16.46
N ALA A 119 -13.36 -15.17 17.68
CA ALA A 119 -14.18 -16.34 17.98
C ALA A 119 -15.54 -16.32 17.27
N GLU A 120 -16.17 -15.15 17.14
CA GLU A 120 -17.47 -15.02 16.47
C GLU A 120 -17.34 -15.19 14.96
N VAL A 121 -16.25 -14.69 14.38
CA VAL A 121 -15.93 -14.92 12.96
C VAL A 121 -15.72 -16.41 12.69
N THR A 122 -14.98 -17.11 13.55
CA THR A 122 -14.77 -18.56 13.44
C THR A 122 -16.10 -19.31 13.54
N ARG A 123 -16.93 -18.99 14.54
CA ARG A 123 -18.27 -19.60 14.73
C ARG A 123 -19.15 -19.45 13.50
N ILE A 124 -19.21 -18.26 12.91
CA ILE A 124 -20.04 -18.00 11.72
C ILE A 124 -19.47 -18.71 10.49
N SER A 125 -18.15 -18.82 10.37
CA SER A 125 -17.52 -19.59 9.29
C SER A 125 -17.86 -21.08 9.38
N GLU A 126 -17.80 -21.66 10.58
CA GLU A 126 -18.20 -23.05 10.82
C GLU A 126 -19.69 -23.25 10.52
N MET A 127 -20.53 -22.32 10.97
CA MET A 127 -21.96 -22.34 10.71
C MET A 127 -22.25 -22.32 9.21
N TRP A 128 -21.62 -21.43 8.45
CA TRP A 128 -21.77 -21.40 6.99
C TRP A 128 -21.39 -22.73 6.36
N ASN A 129 -20.28 -23.36 6.78
CA ASN A 129 -19.83 -24.64 6.25
C ASN A 129 -20.79 -25.79 6.57
N MET A 130 -21.49 -25.73 7.71
CA MET A 130 -22.50 -26.70 8.13
C MET A 130 -23.88 -26.45 7.52
N THR A 131 -24.18 -25.22 7.08
CA THR A 131 -25.45 -24.87 6.44
C THR A 131 -25.65 -25.66 5.13
N PRO A 132 -26.78 -26.36 4.94
CA PRO A 132 -27.11 -27.05 3.69
C PRO A 132 -27.13 -26.09 2.51
N GLU A 133 -26.88 -26.61 1.31
CA GLU A 133 -26.85 -25.78 0.10
C GLU A 133 -28.19 -25.08 -0.17
N GLU A 134 -29.31 -25.72 0.19
CA GLU A 134 -30.67 -25.17 0.06
C GLU A 134 -30.84 -23.84 0.80
N ASP A 135 -30.35 -23.75 2.04
CA ASP A 135 -30.37 -22.53 2.84
C ASP A 135 -29.36 -21.49 2.35
N ARG A 136 -28.35 -21.91 1.57
CA ARG A 136 -27.39 -20.99 0.93
C ARG A 136 -27.90 -20.39 -0.37
N VAL A 137 -28.84 -21.05 -1.08
CA VAL A 137 -29.44 -20.57 -2.32
C VAL A 137 -29.94 -19.12 -2.23
N PRO A 138 -30.76 -18.72 -1.23
CA PRO A 138 -31.26 -17.34 -1.16
C PRO A 138 -30.12 -16.31 -1.08
N PHE A 139 -29.07 -16.58 -0.30
CA PHE A 139 -27.90 -15.71 -0.22
C PHE A 139 -27.11 -15.65 -1.53
N GLN A 140 -27.06 -16.76 -2.28
CA GLN A 140 -26.41 -16.77 -3.59
C GLN A 140 -27.19 -15.98 -4.62
N GLU A 141 -28.53 -16.09 -4.63
CA GLU A 141 -29.38 -15.33 -5.52
C GLU A 141 -29.31 -13.83 -5.24
N GLU A 142 -29.35 -13.44 -3.96
CA GLU A 142 -29.19 -12.04 -3.56
C GLU A 142 -27.80 -11.52 -3.96
N ALA A 143 -26.74 -12.27 -3.70
CA ALA A 143 -25.39 -11.90 -4.13
C ALA A 143 -25.27 -11.76 -5.67
N LYS A 144 -25.96 -12.61 -6.45
CA LYS A 144 -26.03 -12.48 -7.91
C LYS A 144 -26.75 -11.20 -8.32
N LYS A 145 -27.88 -10.87 -7.70
CA LYS A 145 -28.62 -9.63 -7.97
C LYS A 145 -27.77 -8.39 -7.68
N LEU A 146 -27.16 -8.34 -6.49
CA LEU A 146 -26.25 -7.24 -6.10
C LEU A 146 -25.05 -7.11 -7.04
N LYS A 147 -24.56 -8.22 -7.58
CA LYS A 147 -23.48 -8.19 -8.57
C LYS A 147 -23.92 -7.56 -9.88
N VAL A 148 -25.10 -7.93 -10.40
CA VAL A 148 -25.64 -7.35 -11.63
C VAL A 148 -25.87 -5.85 -11.45
N GLU A 149 -26.47 -5.42 -10.34
CA GLU A 149 -26.68 -4.00 -10.02
C GLU A 149 -25.35 -3.23 -9.97
N TYR A 150 -24.36 -3.78 -9.29
CA TYR A 150 -23.01 -3.19 -9.22
C TYR A 150 -22.34 -3.10 -10.58
N ASP A 151 -22.47 -4.11 -11.44
CA ASP A 151 -21.83 -4.11 -12.76
C ASP A 151 -22.46 -2.99 -13.64
N VAL A 152 -23.77 -2.79 -13.57
CA VAL A 152 -24.46 -1.65 -14.23
C VAL A 152 -23.99 -0.30 -13.69
N GLU A 153 -23.95 -0.14 -12.36
CA GLU A 153 -23.48 1.09 -11.71
C GLU A 153 -22.01 1.39 -12.06
N LEU A 154 -21.19 0.35 -12.13
CA LEU A 154 -19.77 0.45 -12.46
C LEU A 154 -19.56 0.90 -13.90
N GLU A 155 -20.32 0.40 -14.87
CA GLU A 155 -20.24 0.85 -16.26
C GLU A 155 -20.70 2.31 -16.41
N ALA A 156 -21.78 2.71 -15.73
CA ALA A 156 -22.21 4.11 -15.69
C ALA A 156 -21.11 5.02 -15.09
N TRP A 157 -20.46 4.57 -14.01
CA TRP A 157 -19.35 5.28 -13.39
C TRP A 157 -18.13 5.39 -14.32
N LYS A 158 -17.76 4.31 -15.03
CA LYS A 158 -16.67 4.35 -16.02
C LYS A 158 -16.97 5.36 -17.13
N ALA A 159 -18.20 5.37 -17.67
CA ALA A 159 -18.61 6.33 -18.69
C ALA A 159 -18.50 7.78 -18.18
N LYS A 160 -18.92 8.05 -16.93
CA LYS A 160 -18.72 9.36 -16.27
C LYS A 160 -17.24 9.73 -16.18
N MET A 161 -16.37 8.80 -15.78
CA MET A 161 -14.93 9.06 -15.68
C MET A 161 -14.26 9.29 -17.04
N ILE A 162 -14.72 8.63 -18.10
CA ILE A 162 -14.26 8.87 -19.48
C ILE A 162 -14.62 10.31 -19.89
N ALA A 163 -15.86 10.74 -19.64
CA ALA A 163 -16.30 12.11 -19.93
C ALA A 163 -15.51 13.17 -19.15
N GLU A 164 -15.11 12.86 -17.91
CA GLU A 164 -14.25 13.71 -17.07
C GLU A 164 -12.74 13.61 -17.43
N GLY A 165 -12.36 12.79 -18.42
CA GLY A 165 -10.97 12.61 -18.83
C GLY A 165 -10.09 11.79 -17.87
N ARG A 166 -10.69 11.10 -16.89
CA ARG A 166 -10.00 10.28 -15.87
C ARG A 166 -10.11 8.78 -16.12
N GLN A 167 -9.77 8.37 -17.32
CA GLN A 167 -9.68 6.96 -17.73
C GLN A 167 -8.57 6.18 -16.99
N ASP A 168 -7.58 6.89 -16.44
CA ASP A 168 -6.44 6.35 -15.68
C ASP A 168 -6.84 5.59 -14.40
N LEU A 169 -8.07 5.81 -13.91
CA LEU A 169 -8.58 5.23 -12.67
C LEU A 169 -9.04 3.77 -12.80
N PHE A 170 -9.38 3.32 -14.00
CA PHE A 170 -9.91 1.96 -14.22
C PHE A 170 -9.19 1.19 -15.31
N GLU A 171 -8.48 1.86 -16.22
CA GLU A 171 -7.68 1.18 -17.23
C GLU A 171 -6.36 0.65 -16.61
N PRO A 172 -6.07 -0.65 -16.72
CA PRO A 172 -4.80 -1.16 -16.25
C PRO A 172 -3.66 -0.54 -17.07
N LYS A 173 -2.76 0.22 -16.42
CA LYS A 173 -1.46 0.58 -17.02
C LYS A 173 -0.83 -0.68 -17.59
N ASP A 174 -0.58 -0.70 -18.90
CA ASP A 174 -0.27 -1.89 -19.71
C ASP A 174 0.53 -2.97 -18.97
N LYS A 175 -0.18 -3.99 -18.48
CA LYS A 175 0.41 -5.22 -17.94
C LYS A 175 1.12 -6.05 -19.04
N LYS A 176 0.94 -5.67 -20.32
CA LYS A 176 1.55 -6.33 -21.49
C LYS A 176 3.09 -6.27 -21.46
N ALA A 177 3.69 -5.21 -20.89
CA ALA A 177 5.15 -5.10 -20.79
C ALA A 177 5.80 -6.02 -19.72
N LYS A 178 5.04 -6.43 -18.69
CA LYS A 178 5.56 -7.31 -17.61
C LYS A 178 5.42 -8.80 -17.93
N LYS A 179 4.33 -9.20 -18.60
CA LYS A 179 4.15 -10.61 -19.03
C LYS A 179 5.14 -11.02 -20.13
N SER A 180 5.54 -10.10 -21.02
CA SER A 180 6.52 -10.38 -22.08
C SER A 180 7.94 -10.62 -21.54
N LYS A 181 8.38 -9.88 -20.51
CA LYS A 181 9.69 -10.12 -19.84
C LYS A 181 9.75 -11.44 -19.09
N SER A 182 8.69 -11.80 -18.34
CA SER A 182 8.62 -13.08 -17.62
C SER A 182 8.62 -14.29 -18.56
N LYS A 183 7.85 -14.24 -19.66
CA LYS A 183 7.80 -15.33 -20.65
C LYS A 183 9.13 -15.53 -21.38
N ARG A 184 9.88 -14.44 -21.63
CA ARG A 184 11.21 -14.49 -22.27
C ARG A 184 12.30 -15.05 -21.34
N GLN A 185 12.19 -14.84 -20.03
CA GLN A 185 13.14 -15.37 -19.05
C GLN A 185 12.93 -16.87 -18.80
N VAL A 186 11.68 -17.32 -18.73
CA VAL A 186 11.34 -18.75 -18.62
C VAL A 186 11.81 -19.53 -19.85
N LYS A 187 11.64 -18.98 -21.06
CA LYS A 187 12.09 -19.62 -22.32
C LYS A 187 13.63 -19.72 -22.43
N ARG A 188 14.38 -18.79 -21.82
CA ARG A 188 15.86 -18.86 -21.79
C ARG A 188 16.36 -19.92 -20.81
N LYS A 189 15.73 -20.03 -19.63
CA LYS A 189 16.08 -21.05 -18.64
C LYS A 189 15.78 -22.47 -19.12
N SER A 190 14.65 -22.67 -19.81
CA SER A 190 14.30 -23.99 -20.36
C SER A 190 15.18 -24.41 -21.54
N LYS A 191 15.82 -23.46 -22.24
CA LYS A 191 16.77 -23.78 -23.31
C LYS A 191 18.13 -24.15 -22.73
N ALA A 192 18.63 -23.40 -21.75
CA ALA A 192 19.89 -23.69 -21.07
C ALA A 192 19.87 -25.05 -20.36
N ALA A 193 18.78 -25.37 -19.65
CA ALA A 193 18.63 -26.66 -18.97
C ALA A 193 18.43 -27.86 -19.91
N LYS A 194 18.23 -27.63 -21.22
CA LYS A 194 18.18 -28.72 -22.21
C LYS A 194 19.54 -28.94 -22.88
N GLU A 195 20.31 -27.87 -23.04
CA GLU A 195 21.67 -27.91 -23.57
C GLU A 195 22.64 -28.53 -22.55
N GLU A 196 22.44 -28.29 -21.25
CA GLU A 196 23.23 -28.90 -20.16
C GLU A 196 22.96 -30.41 -19.98
N VAL A 197 21.77 -30.89 -20.33
CA VAL A 197 21.42 -32.33 -20.26
C VAL A 197 21.91 -33.09 -21.49
N ASP A 198 21.87 -32.47 -22.68
CA ASP A 198 22.47 -33.07 -23.89
C ASP A 198 24.02 -33.11 -23.78
N GLU A 199 24.66 -32.18 -23.05
CA GLU A 199 26.10 -32.22 -22.79
C GLU A 199 26.47 -33.32 -21.77
N GLU A 200 25.71 -33.53 -20.68
CA GLU A 200 25.98 -34.60 -19.70
C GLU A 200 25.81 -36.02 -20.28
N GLU A 201 24.87 -36.26 -21.22
CA GLU A 201 24.73 -37.56 -21.89
C GLU A 201 25.89 -37.87 -22.85
N GLU A 202 26.62 -36.87 -23.36
CA GLU A 202 27.76 -37.07 -24.28
C GLU A 202 29.06 -37.48 -23.53
N TRP A 203 29.17 -37.21 -22.22
CA TRP A 203 30.35 -37.58 -21.40
C TRP A 203 30.24 -38.96 -20.73
N GLU A 204 29.04 -39.53 -20.57
CA GLU A 204 28.87 -40.89 -20.00
C GLU A 204 29.12 -42.01 -21.03
N GLU A 205 29.05 -41.73 -22.34
CA GLU A 205 29.38 -42.73 -23.38
C GLU A 205 30.90 -42.91 -23.63
N GLU A 206 31.77 -41.99 -23.18
CA GLU A 206 33.23 -42.11 -23.33
C GLU A 206 33.94 -42.86 -22.17
N GLU A 207 33.30 -43.11 -21.03
CA GLU A 207 33.93 -43.81 -19.88
C GLU A 207 33.72 -45.35 -19.85
N GLU A 208 32.89 -45.95 -20.73
CA GLU A 208 32.65 -47.41 -20.74
C GLU A 208 33.56 -48.24 -21.69
N GLU A 209 34.56 -47.66 -22.36
CA GLU A 209 35.45 -48.42 -23.28
C GLU A 209 36.85 -48.80 -22.75
N ASP A 210 37.18 -48.54 -21.47
CA ASP A 210 38.50 -48.90 -20.90
C ASP A 210 38.40 -49.64 -19.54
N ASP A 211 37.78 -50.83 -19.49
CA ASP A 211 38.08 -51.84 -18.45
C ASP A 211 38.05 -53.28 -19.00
N ASP A 212 38.91 -53.54 -19.98
CA ASP A 212 39.29 -54.89 -20.42
C ASP A 212 40.79 -55.14 -20.18
N GLY A 213 41.14 -55.60 -18.99
CA GLY A 213 42.26 -56.55 -18.82
C GLY A 213 43.55 -56.05 -18.19
N PHE A 214 43.79 -56.48 -16.94
CA PHE A 214 44.63 -57.67 -16.66
C PHE A 214 44.49 -58.12 -15.20
#